data_AF-A0A060CGE0-F1
#
_entry.id   AF-A0A060CGE0-F1
#
_cell.length_a   1.000
_cell.length_b   1.000
_cell.length_c   1.000
_cell.angle_alpha   90.00
_cell.angle_beta   90.00
_cell.angle_gamma   90.00
#
_symmetry.space_group_name_H-M   'P 1'
#
loop_
_entity.id
_entity.type
_entity.pdbx_description
1 polymer ?
#
loop_
_entity_poly.entity_id
_entity_poly.type
_entity_poly.pdbx_seq_one_letter_code
_entity_poly.pdbx_strand_id
1 'polypeptide(L)'
;MREFVYPLQYDYMVRQYAYEEHVEPALVASVILVESKFDRTAASHRGAVGLMQIMPDTGDWIAEEMNLSDYQPERLNDVRTNIRMGTWYLAYLLKEYEGNKILALA
;
A
#
# COMPACT_ATOMS: atom_id res chain seq x y z
N MET A 1 -7.92 -24.55 20.52
CA MET A 1 -8.03 -23.34 19.67
C MET A 1 -7.08 -23.59 18.49
N ARG A 2 -7.57 -23.70 17.25
CA ARG A 2 -6.68 -23.83 16.09
C ARG A 2 -6.24 -22.42 15.72
N GLU A 3 -4.98 -22.10 15.96
CA GLU A 3 -4.36 -20.90 15.40
C GLU A 3 -4.12 -21.16 13.91
N PHE A 4 -4.99 -20.61 13.06
CA PHE A 4 -4.67 -20.50 11.65
C PHE A 4 -3.62 -19.39 11.50
N VAL A 5 -2.35 -19.77 11.48
CA VAL A 5 -1.28 -18.86 11.06
C VAL A 5 -1.39 -18.74 9.54
N TYR A 6 -2.11 -17.72 9.07
CA TYR A 6 -2.09 -17.37 7.66
C TYR A 6 -0.69 -16.84 7.34
N PRO A 7 0.09 -17.51 6.46
CA PRO A 7 1.36 -16.95 6.04
C PRO A 7 1.09 -15.62 5.35
N LEU A 8 1.70 -14.54 5.86
CA LEU A 8 1.54 -13.22 5.29
C LEU A 8 2.13 -13.23 3.87
N GLN A 9 1.27 -13.03 2.87
CA GLN A 9 1.73 -12.91 1.49
C GLN A 9 2.57 -11.64 1.35
N TYR A 10 3.68 -11.74 0.63
CA TYR A 10 4.64 -10.64 0.46
C TYR A 10 5.25 -10.13 1.79
N ASP A 11 5.30 -10.97 2.84
CA ASP A 11 5.78 -10.63 4.19
C ASP A 11 7.07 -9.81 4.20
N TYR A 12 8.09 -10.23 3.42
CA TYR A 12 9.35 -9.50 3.31
C TYR A 12 9.15 -8.05 2.84
N MET A 13 8.34 -7.83 1.79
CA MET A 13 8.10 -6.49 1.25
C MET A 13 7.23 -5.65 2.18
N VAL A 14 6.20 -6.25 2.77
CA VAL A 14 5.34 -5.57 3.76
C VAL A 14 6.18 -5.10 4.95
N ARG A 15 7.03 -5.97 5.52
CA ARG A 15 7.91 -5.60 6.64
C ARG A 15 8.96 -4.58 6.24
N GLN A 16 9.57 -4.73 5.07
CA GLN A 16 10.62 -3.82 4.60
C GLN A 16 10.07 -2.39 4.47
N TYR A 17 8.98 -2.21 3.71
CA TYR A 17 8.44 -0.87 3.46
C TYR A 17 7.73 -0.29 4.69
N ALA A 18 7.08 -1.12 5.51
CA ALA A 18 6.54 -0.66 6.78
C ALA A 18 7.65 -0.14 7.71
N TYR A 19 8.79 -0.81 7.76
CA TYR A 19 9.95 -0.36 8.53
C TYR A 19 10.55 0.94 7.98
N GLU A 20 10.73 1.06 6.66
CA GLU A 20 11.25 2.27 6.00
C GLU A 20 10.37 3.50 6.29
N GLU A 21 9.05 3.33 6.34
CA GLU A 21 8.07 4.41 6.55
C GLU A 21 7.60 4.57 8.01
N HIS A 22 8.20 3.82 8.94
CA HIS A 22 7.80 3.81 10.36
C HIS A 22 6.32 3.49 10.63
N VAL A 23 5.72 2.61 9.82
CA VAL A 23 4.35 2.11 9.96
C VAL A 23 4.36 0.71 10.56
N GLU A 24 3.31 0.35 11.33
CA GLU A 24 3.15 -1.02 11.81
C GLU A 24 2.93 -2.00 10.62
N PRO A 25 3.73 -3.07 10.46
CA PRO A 25 3.54 -4.02 9.35
C PRO A 25 2.14 -4.67 9.32
N ALA A 26 1.54 -4.86 10.50
CA ALA A 26 0.18 -5.37 10.64
C ALA A 26 -0.86 -4.41 10.04
N LEU A 27 -0.63 -3.10 10.11
CA LEU A 27 -1.52 -2.10 9.52
C LEU A 27 -1.44 -2.15 8.00
N VAL A 28 -0.24 -2.17 7.43
CA VAL A 28 -0.02 -2.33 5.98
C VAL A 28 -0.69 -3.61 5.47
N ALA A 29 -0.47 -4.73 6.15
CA ALA A 29 -1.11 -6.00 5.83
C ALA A 29 -2.64 -5.94 5.90
N SER A 30 -3.19 -5.22 6.88
CA SER A 30 -4.64 -5.04 7.03
C SER A 30 -5.24 -4.21 5.90
N VAL A 31 -4.56 -3.15 5.45
CA VAL A 31 -4.96 -2.36 4.28
C VAL A 31 -4.96 -3.23 3.03
N ILE A 32 -3.87 -3.95 2.75
CA ILE A 32 -3.80 -4.87 1.58
C ILE A 32 -4.93 -5.91 1.62
N LEU A 33 -5.22 -6.46 2.80
CA LEU A 33 -6.29 -7.44 2.98
C LEU A 33 -7.66 -6.86 2.61
N VAL A 34 -7.96 -5.63 3.04
CA VAL A 34 -9.23 -4.95 2.76
C VAL A 34 -9.33 -4.56 1.29
N GLU A 35 -8.27 -4.01 0.73
CA GLU A 35 -8.25 -3.44 -0.63
C GLU A 35 -8.28 -4.50 -1.73
N SER A 36 -7.48 -5.56 -1.60
CA SER A 36 -7.29 -6.54 -2.66
C SER A 36 -7.38 -8.00 -2.21
N LYS A 37 -7.44 -8.25 -0.90
CA LYS A 37 -7.25 -9.60 -0.33
C LYS A 37 -5.95 -10.26 -0.80
N PHE A 38 -4.89 -9.45 -0.99
CA PHE A 38 -3.61 -9.85 -1.56
C PHE A 38 -3.65 -10.30 -3.03
N ASP A 39 -4.69 -9.96 -3.78
CA ASP A 39 -4.72 -10.17 -5.23
C ASP A 39 -3.91 -9.07 -5.95
N ARG A 40 -2.72 -9.42 -6.44
CA ARG A 40 -1.85 -8.49 -7.18
C ARG A 40 -2.47 -7.99 -8.49
N THR A 41 -3.48 -8.69 -9.02
CA THR A 41 -4.17 -8.34 -10.26
C THR A 41 -5.48 -7.59 -10.02
N ALA A 42 -5.79 -7.25 -8.76
CA ALA A 42 -6.98 -6.51 -8.41
C ALA A 42 -7.03 -5.16 -9.13
N ALA A 43 -8.15 -4.89 -9.78
CA ALA A 43 -8.47 -3.61 -10.37
C ALA A 43 -9.92 -3.25 -10.03
N SER A 44 -10.15 -2.05 -9.47
CA SER A 44 -11.51 -1.59 -9.19
C SER A 44 -12.21 -1.11 -10.45
N HIS A 45 -13.55 -1.04 -10.40
CA HIS A 45 -14.35 -0.44 -11.48
C HIS A 45 -14.00 1.02 -11.77
N ARG A 46 -13.39 1.72 -10.79
CA ARG A 46 -12.98 3.13 -10.90
C ARG A 46 -11.52 3.29 -11.35
N GLY A 47 -10.78 2.20 -11.52
CA GLY A 47 -9.41 2.21 -12.03
C GLY A 47 -8.30 2.13 -10.97
N ALA A 48 -8.62 1.88 -9.71
CA ALA A 48 -7.62 1.61 -8.67
C ALA A 48 -6.89 0.29 -8.94
N VAL A 49 -5.56 0.25 -8.72
CA VAL A 49 -4.69 -0.85 -9.20
C VAL A 49 -3.93 -1.53 -8.06
N GLY A 50 -3.89 -2.86 -8.13
CA GLY A 50 -2.97 -3.71 -7.38
C GLY A 50 -3.33 -3.90 -5.91
N LEU A 51 -2.32 -4.24 -5.11
CA LEU A 51 -2.47 -4.73 -3.74
C LEU A 51 -3.08 -3.72 -2.77
N MET A 52 -2.70 -2.46 -2.90
CA MET A 52 -3.15 -1.35 -2.06
C MET A 52 -4.11 -0.40 -2.80
N GLN A 53 -4.67 -0.86 -3.93
CA GLN A 53 -5.69 -0.13 -4.73
C GLN A 53 -5.34 1.36 -4.93
N ILE A 54 -4.16 1.61 -5.48
CA ILE A 54 -3.69 2.97 -5.77
C ILE A 54 -4.32 3.45 -7.07
N MET A 55 -4.91 4.64 -7.07
CA MET A 55 -5.38 5.29 -8.29
C MET A 55 -4.19 5.77 -9.13
N PRO A 56 -4.23 5.68 -10.48
CA PRO A 56 -3.15 6.16 -11.35
C PRO A 56 -2.70 7.59 -11.04
N ASP A 57 -3.63 8.54 -10.96
CA ASP A 57 -3.35 9.94 -10.63
C ASP A 57 -2.67 10.10 -9.25
N THR A 58 -3.10 9.30 -8.26
CA THR A 58 -2.46 9.28 -6.94
C THR A 58 -1.06 8.68 -7.03
N GLY A 59 -0.86 7.67 -7.88
CA GLY A 59 0.46 7.10 -8.15
C GLY A 59 1.41 8.11 -8.78
N ASP A 60 0.95 8.92 -9.72
CA ASP A 60 1.75 10.00 -10.32
C ASP A 60 2.18 11.01 -9.26
N TRP A 61 1.25 11.46 -8.41
CA TRP A 61 1.56 12.36 -7.30
C TRP A 61 2.55 11.74 -6.29
N ILE A 62 2.34 10.47 -5.87
CA ILE A 62 3.29 9.77 -4.98
C ILE A 62 4.67 9.70 -5.63
N ALA A 63 4.75 9.43 -6.93
CA ALA A 63 6.02 9.34 -7.64
C ALA A 63 6.78 10.67 -7.65
N GLU A 64 6.08 11.79 -7.79
CA GLU A 64 6.65 13.13 -7.65
C GLU A 64 7.20 13.37 -6.24
N GLU A 65 6.41 13.08 -5.20
CA GLU A 65 6.84 13.24 -3.80
C GLU A 65 8.04 12.35 -3.45
N MET A 66 8.08 11.14 -3.98
CA MET A 66 9.18 10.18 -3.81
C MET A 66 10.37 10.42 -4.75
N ASN A 67 10.32 11.44 -5.61
CA ASN A 67 11.34 11.75 -6.63
C ASN A 67 11.67 10.56 -7.58
N LEU A 68 10.64 9.84 -8.03
CA LEU A 68 10.76 8.70 -8.95
C LEU A 68 10.69 9.16 -10.41
N SER A 69 11.84 9.51 -10.98
CA SER A 69 11.96 10.16 -12.31
C SER A 69 11.43 9.34 -13.50
N ASP A 70 11.41 8.01 -13.39
CA ASP A 70 11.01 7.07 -14.44
C ASP A 70 9.73 6.29 -14.06
N TYR A 71 8.82 6.93 -13.33
CA TYR A 71 7.54 6.32 -12.99
C TYR A 71 6.56 6.35 -14.18
N GLN A 72 5.80 5.28 -14.32
CA GLN A 72 4.66 5.17 -15.23
C GLN A 72 3.53 4.45 -14.49
N PRO A 73 2.25 4.80 -14.72
CA PRO A 73 1.12 4.19 -14.01
C PRO A 73 1.07 2.65 -14.10
N GLU A 74 1.56 2.06 -15.19
CA GLU A 74 1.61 0.61 -15.39
C GLU A 74 2.47 -0.10 -14.33
N ARG A 75 3.42 0.62 -13.72
CA ARG A 75 4.26 0.10 -12.64
C ARG A 75 3.45 -0.22 -11.38
N LEU A 76 2.24 0.30 -11.22
CA LEU A 76 1.35 -0.11 -10.11
C LEU A 76 0.92 -1.58 -10.17
N ASN A 77 1.08 -2.25 -11.32
CA ASN A 77 0.86 -3.70 -11.44
C ASN A 77 2.02 -4.53 -10.86
N ASP A 78 3.19 -3.92 -10.64
CA ASP A 78 4.31 -4.57 -9.98
C ASP A 78 4.09 -4.58 -8.45
N VAL A 79 4.14 -5.78 -7.87
CA VAL A 79 3.90 -6.02 -6.44
C VAL A 79 4.79 -5.14 -5.56
N ARG A 80 6.08 -5.02 -5.91
CA ARG A 80 7.03 -4.26 -5.11
C ARG A 80 6.71 -2.77 -5.15
N THR A 81 6.47 -2.25 -6.35
CA THR A 81 6.11 -0.84 -6.56
C THR A 81 4.83 -0.49 -5.82
N ASN A 82 3.79 -1.33 -5.95
CA ASN A 82 2.49 -1.09 -5.33
C ASN A 82 2.58 -1.08 -3.80
N ILE A 83 3.26 -2.05 -3.17
CA ILE A 83 3.43 -2.07 -1.70
C ILE A 83 4.29 -0.89 -1.25
N ARG A 84 5.37 -0.56 -1.96
CA ARG A 84 6.25 0.57 -1.61
C ARG A 84 5.49 1.89 -1.61
N MET A 85 4.84 2.22 -2.72
CA MET A 85 4.12 3.48 -2.89
C MET A 85 2.90 3.55 -1.99
N GLY A 86 2.16 2.45 -1.83
CA GLY A 86 0.99 2.41 -0.95
C GLY A 86 1.36 2.52 0.52
N THR A 87 2.49 1.96 0.94
CA THR A 87 2.97 2.10 2.33
C THR A 87 3.45 3.52 2.61
N TRP A 88 4.17 4.14 1.68
CA TRP A 88 4.54 5.55 1.76
C TRP A 88 3.29 6.43 1.86
N TYR A 89 2.28 6.18 1.03
CA TYR A 89 1.05 6.97 1.03
C TYR A 89 0.26 6.80 2.34
N LEU A 90 0.19 5.59 2.87
CA LEU A 90 -0.40 5.34 4.18
C LEU A 90 0.34 6.10 5.29
N ALA A 91 1.67 6.13 5.26
CA ALA A 91 2.46 6.90 6.23
C ALA A 91 2.21 8.41 6.10
N TYR A 92 2.12 8.92 4.87
CA TYR A 92 1.74 10.31 4.59
C TYR A 92 0.37 10.65 5.18
N LEU A 93 -0.66 9.82 4.94
CA LEU A 93 -2.01 10.04 5.49
C LEU A 93 -2.02 9.99 7.02
N LEU A 94 -1.29 9.04 7.61
CA LEU A 94 -1.15 8.98 9.07
C LEU A 94 -0.50 10.24 9.62
N LYS A 95 0.49 10.82 8.93
CA LYS A 95 1.11 12.07 9.36
C LYS A 95 0.17 13.27 9.20
N GLU A 96 -0.52 13.37 8.06
CA GLU A 96 -1.46 14.47 7.76
C GLU A 96 -2.58 14.53 8.80
N TYR A 97 -3.08 13.38 9.25
CA TYR A 97 -4.13 13.28 10.25
C TYR A 97 -3.62 13.07 11.69
N GLU A 98 -2.37 13.47 11.99
CA GLU A 98 -1.77 13.41 13.33
C GLU A 98 -1.87 12.04 14.03
N GLY A 99 -1.77 10.95 13.25
CA GLY A 99 -1.85 9.57 13.71
C GLY A 99 -3.27 9.05 13.90
N ASN A 100 -4.30 9.84 13.55
CA ASN A 100 -5.68 9.40 13.60
C ASN A 100 -5.98 8.36 12.50
N LYS A 101 -5.86 7.09 12.87
CA LYS A 101 -6.09 5.94 11.97
C LYS A 101 -7.49 5.92 11.35
N ILE A 102 -8.50 6.52 12.01
CA ILE A 102 -9.85 6.57 11.45
C ILE A 102 -9.87 7.54 10.26
N LEU A 103 -9.31 8.74 10.42
CA LEU A 103 -9.28 9.73 9.35
C LEU A 103 -8.33 9.30 8.21
N ALA A 104 -7.22 8.65 8.53
CA ALA A 104 -6.27 8.17 7.53
C ALA A 104 -6.80 7.00 6.67
N LEU A 105 -7.85 6.30 7.11
CA LEU A 105 -8.42 5.12 6.44
C LEU A 105 -9.90 5.31 6.05
N ALA A 106 -10.49 6.49 6.26
CA ALA A 106 -11.88 6.79 5.98
C ALA A 106 -12.12 7.06 4.48
#